data_AF-A0A1B6HR10-F1
#
_entry.id   AF-A0A1B6HR10-F1
#
_cell.length_a   1.000
_cell.length_b   1.000
_cell.length_c   1.000
_cell.angle_alpha   90.00
_cell.angle_beta   90.00
_cell.angle_gamma   90.00
#
_symmetry.space_group_name_H-M   'P 1'
#
loop_
_entity.id
_entity.type
_entity.pdbx_description
1 polymer ?
#
loop_
_entity_poly.entity_id
_entity_poly.type
_entity_poly.pdbx_seq_one_letter_code
_entity_poly.pdbx_strand_id
1 'polypeptide(L)'
;KIKVGRRTFCLQNTEDSPDWYSIKGAEEHMALAVLQHWHEFPRIGCTLVPEHIETRPLYNPDKPGIEQGKLEMWVDMFPMDMPLPGPPLDISPRKPKAYELRIIIWNTDEVVLEDDAFFTGEKMSDIYVKGWLKGPEDCQCTDIHYRSLTGEGNFNWRFVYPFEYLVAEEKIVISRKESLFSWDESESKIPARLELQVWDADHFSADDFLGAITLDLNRFPRGAKSSKLCTLGMLKTDGTVPMVNIFKQKRVKGWWPFYVKKENEEMELTGKVEAEIHLLTQEEAE
;
A
#
# COMPACT_ATOMS: atom_id res chain seq x y z
N LYS A 1 -54.41 24.07 -10.57
CA LYS A 1 -54.53 22.95 -11.56
C LYS A 1 -53.45 23.13 -12.61
N ILE A 2 -52.66 22.11 -12.89
CA ILE A 2 -51.52 22.19 -13.82
C ILE A 2 -51.77 21.21 -14.97
N LYS A 3 -51.62 21.67 -16.21
CA LYS A 3 -51.79 20.83 -17.40
C LYS A 3 -50.43 20.56 -18.03
N VAL A 4 -50.05 19.30 -18.10
CA VAL A 4 -48.83 18.85 -18.80
C VAL A 4 -49.26 17.88 -19.89
N GLY A 5 -49.06 18.26 -21.15
CA GLY A 5 -49.54 17.51 -22.30
C GLY A 5 -51.05 17.26 -22.27
N ARG A 6 -51.45 15.98 -22.21
CA ARG A 6 -52.86 15.54 -22.18
C ARG A 6 -53.39 15.24 -20.77
N ARG A 7 -52.56 15.33 -19.72
CA ARG A 7 -52.97 15.13 -18.32
C ARG A 7 -53.11 16.45 -17.59
N THR A 8 -54.06 16.49 -16.66
CA THR A 8 -54.29 17.62 -15.76
C THR A 8 -54.16 17.16 -14.32
N PHE A 9 -53.25 17.79 -13.57
CA PHE A 9 -53.05 17.54 -12.15
C PHE A 9 -53.86 18.54 -11.33
N CYS A 10 -54.69 18.01 -10.42
CA CYS A 10 -55.44 18.76 -9.44
C CYS A 10 -54.75 18.59 -8.08
N LEU A 11 -53.81 19.49 -7.78
CA LEU A 11 -53.20 19.56 -6.46
C LEU A 11 -54.26 20.07 -5.47
N GLN A 12 -54.47 19.33 -4.38
CA GLN A 12 -55.37 19.77 -3.30
C GLN A 12 -54.63 20.79 -2.43
N ASN A 13 -55.28 21.92 -2.17
CA ASN A 13 -54.79 22.96 -1.27
C ASN A 13 -54.76 22.40 0.15
N THR A 14 -53.60 22.35 0.80
CA THR A 14 -53.52 22.07 2.23
C THR A 14 -53.61 23.31 3.11
N GLU A 15 -53.66 24.53 2.56
CA GLU A 15 -53.87 25.75 3.36
C GLU A 15 -54.79 26.75 2.65
N ASP A 16 -55.92 27.05 3.29
CA ASP A 16 -56.90 28.08 2.91
C ASP A 16 -56.33 29.48 3.15
N SER A 17 -55.37 29.91 2.32
CA SER A 17 -54.82 31.26 2.30
C SER A 17 -55.03 31.90 0.91
N PRO A 18 -55.70 33.08 0.80
CA PRO A 18 -56.02 33.71 -0.49
C PRO A 18 -54.81 34.19 -1.31
N ASP A 19 -53.60 34.22 -0.73
CA ASP A 19 -52.43 34.91 -1.29
C ASP A 19 -51.33 33.98 -1.81
N TRP A 20 -51.62 32.70 -2.08
CA TRP A 20 -50.60 31.73 -2.51
C TRP A 20 -49.90 32.08 -3.84
N TYR A 21 -50.59 32.80 -4.74
CA TYR A 21 -50.01 33.28 -6.00
C TYR A 21 -48.90 34.32 -5.79
N SER A 22 -48.76 34.87 -4.57
CA SER A 22 -47.72 35.85 -4.22
C SER A 22 -46.56 35.25 -3.41
N ILE A 23 -46.55 33.92 -3.18
CA ILE A 23 -45.47 33.25 -2.46
C ILE A 23 -44.35 32.92 -3.46
N LYS A 24 -43.20 33.57 -3.31
CA LYS A 24 -41.94 33.15 -3.97
C LYS A 24 -41.78 31.64 -3.78
N GLY A 25 -41.73 30.87 -4.88
CA GLY A 25 -41.66 29.41 -4.80
C GLY A 25 -42.92 28.66 -5.22
N ALA A 26 -44.04 29.34 -5.51
CA ALA A 26 -45.31 28.68 -5.83
C ALA A 26 -45.24 27.79 -7.09
N GLU A 27 -44.45 28.21 -8.09
CA GLU A 27 -44.23 27.44 -9.32
C GLU A 27 -43.42 26.17 -9.04
N GLU A 28 -42.45 26.24 -8.14
CA GLU A 28 -41.59 25.14 -7.73
C GLU A 28 -42.36 24.08 -6.93
N HIS A 29 -43.26 24.49 -6.02
CA HIS A 29 -44.14 23.57 -5.29
C HIS A 29 -45.10 22.84 -6.24
N MET A 30 -45.64 23.58 -7.20
CA MET A 30 -46.49 23.04 -8.25
C MET A 30 -45.74 22.04 -9.14
N ALA A 31 -44.51 22.36 -9.53
CA ALA A 31 -43.65 21.48 -10.31
C ALA A 31 -43.29 20.21 -9.54
N LEU A 32 -42.89 20.32 -8.27
CA LEU A 32 -42.56 19.17 -7.42
C LEU A 32 -43.73 18.21 -7.28
N ALA A 33 -44.94 18.73 -7.07
CA ALA A 33 -46.11 17.88 -6.91
C ALA A 33 -46.50 17.18 -8.22
N VAL A 34 -46.26 17.79 -9.38
CA VAL A 34 -46.38 17.11 -10.68
C VAL A 34 -45.33 16.01 -10.85
N LEU A 35 -44.09 16.25 -10.43
CA LEU A 35 -43.01 15.26 -10.48
C LEU A 35 -43.29 14.05 -9.58
N GLN A 36 -43.82 14.25 -8.36
CA GLN A 36 -44.20 13.16 -7.46
C GLN A 36 -45.28 12.24 -8.08
N HIS A 37 -46.17 12.79 -8.92
CA HIS A 37 -47.23 12.05 -9.60
C HIS A 37 -46.87 11.71 -11.06
N TRP A 38 -45.59 11.78 -11.44
CA TRP A 38 -45.16 11.60 -12.82
C TRP A 38 -45.46 10.20 -13.39
N HIS A 39 -45.44 9.18 -12.52
CA HIS A 39 -45.79 7.79 -12.84
C HIS A 39 -47.21 7.64 -13.40
N GLU A 40 -48.09 8.60 -13.18
CA GLU A 40 -49.45 8.56 -13.71
C GLU A 40 -49.53 8.83 -15.23
N PHE A 41 -48.45 9.30 -15.88
CA PHE A 41 -48.47 9.61 -17.32
C PHE A 41 -48.58 8.37 -18.22
N PRO A 42 -49.60 8.29 -19.11
CA PRO A 42 -50.01 7.03 -19.76
C PRO A 42 -49.12 6.52 -20.92
N ARG A 43 -47.87 7.01 -21.07
CA ARG A 43 -46.92 6.54 -22.11
C ARG A 43 -45.44 6.65 -21.75
N ILE A 44 -45.07 7.58 -20.87
CA ILE A 44 -43.67 7.91 -20.51
C ILE A 44 -43.53 8.14 -18.99
N GLY A 45 -44.61 7.95 -18.22
CA GLY A 45 -44.56 8.10 -16.77
C GLY A 45 -43.75 6.97 -16.16
N CYS A 46 -42.62 7.30 -15.55
CA CYS A 46 -41.89 6.41 -14.65
C CYS A 46 -42.14 6.87 -13.21
N THR A 47 -41.99 5.95 -12.26
CA THR A 47 -41.87 6.31 -10.84
C THR A 47 -40.55 7.04 -10.67
N LEU A 48 -40.62 8.35 -10.49
CA LEU A 48 -39.46 9.15 -10.11
C LEU A 48 -39.15 8.83 -8.64
N VAL A 49 -37.88 8.56 -8.34
CA VAL A 49 -37.43 8.31 -6.97
C VAL A 49 -37.65 9.61 -6.17
N PRO A 50 -38.27 9.56 -4.98
CA PRO A 50 -38.50 10.75 -4.15
C PRO A 50 -37.19 11.41 -3.70
N GLU A 51 -36.16 10.59 -3.51
CA GLU A 51 -34.79 10.99 -3.25
C GLU A 51 -34.07 11.16 -4.59
N HIS A 52 -33.20 12.17 -4.69
CA HIS A 52 -32.40 12.47 -5.88
C HIS A 52 -31.29 11.43 -6.14
N ILE A 53 -31.37 10.26 -5.48
CA ILE A 53 -30.38 9.19 -5.47
C ILE A 53 -31.07 7.89 -5.87
N GLU A 54 -30.64 7.30 -6.99
CA GLU A 54 -30.99 5.94 -7.41
C GLU A 54 -29.94 4.96 -6.87
N THR A 55 -30.37 4.00 -6.05
CA THR A 55 -29.50 2.95 -5.50
C THR A 55 -29.73 1.61 -6.20
N ARG A 56 -28.68 0.99 -6.73
CA ARG A 56 -28.71 -0.34 -7.36
C ARG A 56 -27.81 -1.33 -6.61
N PRO A 57 -28.32 -2.50 -6.17
CA PRO A 57 -27.48 -3.53 -5.55
C PRO A 57 -26.54 -4.17 -6.56
N LEU A 58 -25.32 -4.49 -6.13
CA LEU A 58 -24.30 -5.20 -6.89
C LEU A 58 -24.25 -6.66 -6.43
N TYR A 59 -24.28 -7.58 -7.41
CA TYR A 59 -24.22 -9.01 -7.18
C TYR A 59 -23.03 -9.62 -7.90
N ASN A 60 -22.39 -10.62 -7.30
CA ASN A 60 -21.40 -11.44 -7.96
C ASN A 60 -22.07 -12.71 -8.52
N PRO A 61 -21.90 -13.01 -9.82
CA PRO A 61 -22.43 -14.24 -10.44
C PRO A 61 -22.06 -15.53 -9.70
N ASP A 62 -20.87 -15.59 -9.09
CA ASP A 62 -20.36 -16.76 -8.35
C ASP A 62 -21.00 -16.92 -6.97
N LYS A 63 -21.67 -15.88 -6.46
CA LYS A 63 -22.38 -15.88 -5.17
C LYS A 63 -23.80 -15.33 -5.35
N PRO A 64 -24.66 -16.06 -6.10
CA PRO A 64 -26.00 -15.59 -6.40
C PRO A 64 -26.83 -15.42 -5.12
N GLY A 65 -27.63 -14.35 -5.07
CA GLY A 65 -28.54 -14.06 -3.95
C GLY A 65 -27.92 -13.30 -2.77
N ILE A 66 -26.62 -13.04 -2.77
CA ILE A 66 -25.96 -12.20 -1.75
C ILE A 66 -25.54 -10.87 -2.38
N GLU A 67 -26.10 -9.78 -1.86
CA GLU A 67 -25.68 -8.42 -2.21
C GLU A 67 -24.25 -8.15 -1.70
N GLN A 68 -23.38 -7.62 -2.56
CA GLN A 68 -21.95 -7.38 -2.25
C GLN A 68 -21.55 -5.91 -2.32
N GLY A 69 -22.51 -5.02 -2.53
CA GLY A 69 -22.30 -3.59 -2.62
C GLY A 69 -23.52 -2.90 -3.22
N LYS A 70 -23.47 -1.58 -3.27
CA LYS A 70 -24.51 -0.74 -3.84
C LYS A 70 -23.87 0.33 -4.71
N LEU A 71 -24.47 0.61 -5.86
CA LEU A 71 -24.18 1.77 -6.68
C LEU A 71 -25.24 2.83 -6.38
N GLU A 72 -24.83 3.99 -5.87
CA GLU A 72 -25.69 5.15 -5.68
C GLU A 72 -25.41 6.15 -6.80
N MET A 73 -26.47 6.59 -7.49
CA MET A 73 -26.38 7.45 -8.66
C MET A 73 -27.28 8.65 -8.47
N TRP A 74 -26.80 9.83 -8.78
CA TRP A 74 -27.60 11.05 -8.81
C TRP A 74 -27.24 11.87 -10.05
N VAL A 75 -28.15 12.77 -10.43
CA VAL A 75 -27.90 13.73 -11.51
C VAL A 75 -27.77 15.10 -10.88
N ASP A 76 -26.64 15.75 -11.15
CA ASP A 76 -26.42 17.15 -10.79
C ASP A 76 -26.66 18.05 -12.01
N MET A 77 -27.25 19.23 -11.81
CA MET A 77 -27.60 20.17 -12.86
C MET A 77 -26.84 21.47 -12.66
N PHE A 78 -25.92 21.74 -13.57
CA PHE A 78 -25.04 22.90 -13.51
C PHE A 78 -25.56 24.07 -14.37
N PRO A 79 -25.41 25.34 -13.92
CA PRO A 79 -25.67 26.52 -14.73
C PRO A 79 -24.85 26.55 -16.03
N MET A 80 -25.40 27.09 -17.11
CA MET A 80 -24.71 27.10 -18.41
C MET A 80 -23.50 28.07 -18.47
N ASP A 81 -23.41 29.00 -17.53
CA ASP A 81 -22.34 30.00 -17.40
C ASP A 81 -21.16 29.52 -16.54
N MET A 82 -21.24 28.32 -15.96
CA MET A 82 -20.13 27.73 -15.23
C MET A 82 -19.22 26.88 -16.14
N PRO A 83 -17.96 26.66 -15.74
CA PRO A 83 -17.08 25.74 -16.45
C PRO A 83 -17.71 24.34 -16.52
N LEU A 84 -17.54 23.67 -17.67
CA LEU A 84 -18.01 22.31 -17.85
C LEU A 84 -17.46 21.38 -16.75
N PRO A 85 -18.23 20.37 -16.32
CA PRO A 85 -17.72 19.33 -15.44
C PRO A 85 -16.44 18.71 -16.01
N GLY A 86 -15.54 18.31 -15.10
CA GLY A 86 -14.32 17.62 -15.48
C GLY A 86 -14.58 16.31 -16.22
N PRO A 87 -13.53 15.70 -16.80
CA PRO A 87 -13.67 14.40 -17.46
C PRO A 87 -14.22 13.34 -16.48
N PRO A 88 -14.93 12.32 -16.99
CA PRO A 88 -15.41 11.20 -16.18
C PRO A 88 -14.27 10.59 -15.35
N LEU A 89 -14.56 10.23 -14.10
CA LEU A 89 -13.60 9.52 -13.25
C LEU A 89 -13.33 8.13 -13.85
N ASP A 90 -12.06 7.82 -14.11
CA ASP A 90 -11.66 6.48 -14.52
C ASP A 90 -11.74 5.53 -13.32
N ILE A 91 -12.70 4.62 -13.36
CA ILE A 91 -12.94 3.57 -12.36
C ILE A 91 -12.35 2.22 -12.79
N SER A 92 -11.56 2.18 -13.87
CA SER A 92 -10.87 0.97 -14.30
C SER A 92 -10.00 0.42 -13.16
N PRO A 93 -9.86 -0.92 -13.06
CA PRO A 93 -8.96 -1.53 -12.09
C PRO A 93 -7.57 -0.91 -12.19
N ARG A 94 -7.06 -0.43 -11.06
CA ARG A 94 -5.74 0.19 -11.00
C ARG A 94 -4.69 -0.87 -11.30
N LYS A 95 -3.83 -0.59 -12.27
CA LYS A 95 -2.74 -1.49 -12.65
C LYS A 95 -1.53 -1.27 -11.74
N PRO A 96 -0.81 -2.34 -11.37
CA PRO A 96 0.44 -2.20 -10.66
C PRO A 96 1.49 -1.54 -11.55
N LYS A 97 2.46 -0.86 -10.93
CA LYS A 97 3.60 -0.23 -11.61
C LYS A 97 4.86 -1.03 -11.32
N ALA A 98 5.68 -1.26 -12.33
CA ALA A 98 6.96 -1.94 -12.17
C ALA A 98 8.03 -1.00 -11.58
N TYR A 99 8.76 -1.51 -10.61
CA TYR A 99 9.88 -0.86 -9.95
C TYR A 99 11.07 -1.82 -9.81
N GLU A 100 12.25 -1.24 -9.64
CA GLU A 100 13.45 -1.95 -9.25
C GLU A 100 14.00 -1.36 -7.94
N LEU A 101 14.12 -2.20 -6.91
CA LEU A 101 14.75 -1.85 -5.64
C LEU A 101 16.21 -2.28 -5.68
N ARG A 102 17.13 -1.33 -5.61
CA ARG A 102 18.57 -1.58 -5.46
C ARG A 102 18.96 -1.32 -4.01
N ILE A 103 19.57 -2.31 -3.38
CA ILE A 103 20.13 -2.18 -2.03
C ILE A 103 21.62 -2.41 -2.10
N ILE A 104 22.41 -1.45 -1.60
CA ILE A 104 23.85 -1.59 -1.47
C ILE A 104 24.16 -1.84 -0.01
N ILE A 105 24.74 -3.00 0.30
CA ILE A 105 25.31 -3.31 1.62
C ILE A 105 26.76 -2.81 1.60
N TRP A 106 27.00 -1.74 2.34
CA TRP A 106 28.33 -1.14 2.43
C TRP A 106 29.16 -1.86 3.48
N ASN A 107 28.71 -1.77 4.74
CA ASN A 107 29.45 -2.24 5.89
C ASN A 107 28.53 -2.86 6.95
N THR A 108 29.09 -3.68 7.81
CA THR A 108 28.51 -4.06 9.10
C THR A 108 29.41 -3.55 10.24
N ASP A 109 28.83 -3.36 11.42
CA ASP A 109 29.57 -2.93 12.61
C ASP A 109 28.93 -3.53 13.87
N GLU A 110 29.74 -3.77 14.90
CA GLU A 110 29.35 -4.37 16.19
C GLU A 110 28.51 -5.66 16.05
N VAL A 111 28.77 -6.47 15.02
CA VAL A 111 28.15 -7.81 14.88
C VAL A 111 28.69 -8.73 15.97
N VAL A 112 27.80 -9.50 16.59
CA VAL A 112 28.18 -10.50 17.60
C VAL A 112 29.15 -11.54 17.03
N LEU A 113 30.08 -12.00 17.87
CA LEU A 113 31.13 -12.95 17.49
C LEU A 113 30.85 -14.32 18.12
N GLU A 114 30.60 -15.32 17.29
CA GLU A 114 30.25 -16.68 17.73
C GLU A 114 31.45 -17.62 17.75
N ASP A 115 32.38 -17.55 16.78
CA ASP A 115 33.49 -18.49 16.66
C ASP A 115 34.69 -18.17 17.57
N ASP A 116 35.38 -19.21 18.05
CA ASP A 116 36.71 -19.09 18.65
C ASP A 116 37.81 -19.39 17.61
N ALA A 117 38.72 -18.45 17.39
CA ALA A 117 39.83 -18.62 16.46
C ALA A 117 40.74 -19.79 16.87
N PHE A 118 40.82 -20.81 16.01
CA PHE A 118 41.52 -22.07 16.28
C PHE A 118 42.98 -21.94 16.77
N PHE A 119 43.67 -20.85 16.40
CA PHE A 119 45.07 -20.61 16.75
C PHE A 119 45.29 -19.69 17.95
N THR A 120 44.42 -18.70 18.17
CA THR A 120 44.58 -17.66 19.20
C THR A 120 43.60 -17.78 20.35
N GLY A 121 42.48 -18.49 20.16
CA GLY A 121 41.35 -18.54 21.09
C GLY A 121 40.59 -17.21 21.18
N GLU A 122 40.82 -16.27 20.26
CA GLU A 122 40.10 -15.00 20.21
C GLU A 122 38.79 -15.18 19.45
N LYS A 123 37.71 -14.54 19.92
CA LYS A 123 36.42 -14.60 19.24
C LYS A 123 36.48 -13.92 17.87
N MET A 124 35.90 -14.54 16.85
CA MET A 124 35.78 -14.02 15.49
C MET A 124 34.46 -14.47 14.84
N SER A 125 34.12 -13.90 13.68
CA SER A 125 33.02 -14.40 12.83
C SER A 125 33.32 -14.16 11.34
N ASP A 126 32.88 -15.07 10.49
CA ASP A 126 32.89 -15.03 9.03
C ASP A 126 31.55 -14.45 8.53
N ILE A 127 31.42 -13.12 8.51
CA ILE A 127 30.13 -12.44 8.38
C ILE A 127 29.64 -12.38 6.93
N TYR A 128 28.36 -12.65 6.70
CA TYR A 128 27.69 -12.29 5.45
C TYR A 128 26.24 -11.83 5.69
N VAL A 129 25.67 -11.12 4.71
CA VAL A 129 24.31 -10.57 4.80
C VAL A 129 23.42 -11.21 3.74
N LYS A 130 22.22 -11.63 4.14
CA LYS A 130 21.12 -12.11 3.30
C LYS A 130 20.02 -11.06 3.21
N GLY A 131 19.34 -10.97 2.08
CA GLY A 131 18.18 -10.09 1.93
C GLY A 131 17.18 -10.55 0.88
N TRP A 132 15.91 -10.21 1.08
CA TRP A 132 14.82 -10.50 0.14
C TRP A 132 13.65 -9.53 0.29
N LEU A 133 12.75 -9.53 -0.70
CA LEU A 133 11.59 -8.63 -0.75
C LEU A 133 10.26 -9.38 -0.87
N LYS A 134 10.18 -10.40 -1.73
CA LYS A 134 8.97 -11.19 -1.95
C LYS A 134 8.92 -12.45 -1.10
N GLY A 135 10.09 -13.05 -0.84
CA GLY A 135 10.19 -14.25 -0.02
C GLY A 135 11.51 -15.00 -0.25
N PRO A 136 11.59 -16.27 0.17
CA PRO A 136 12.81 -17.07 -0.01
C PRO A 136 13.23 -17.22 -1.49
N GLU A 137 12.27 -17.14 -2.42
CA GLU A 137 12.51 -17.25 -3.86
C GLU A 137 13.35 -16.12 -4.47
N ASP A 138 13.35 -14.92 -3.88
CA ASP A 138 14.16 -13.79 -4.33
C ASP A 138 15.34 -13.49 -3.40
N CYS A 139 15.69 -14.41 -2.49
CA CYS A 139 16.80 -14.26 -1.58
C CYS A 139 18.15 -14.08 -2.31
N GLN A 140 18.89 -13.05 -1.91
CA GLN A 140 20.24 -12.75 -2.35
C GLN A 140 21.15 -12.66 -1.11
N CYS A 141 22.43 -13.01 -1.28
CA CYS A 141 23.43 -12.88 -0.23
C CYS A 141 24.67 -12.15 -0.74
N THR A 142 25.40 -11.53 0.17
CA THR A 142 26.73 -10.97 -0.11
C THR A 142 27.77 -12.08 -0.19
N ASP A 143 28.99 -11.71 -0.61
CA ASP A 143 30.18 -12.51 -0.30
C ASP A 143 30.43 -12.55 1.22
N ILE A 144 31.28 -13.49 1.65
CA ILE A 144 31.67 -13.69 3.04
C ILE A 144 32.85 -12.78 3.39
N HIS A 145 32.73 -12.05 4.50
CA HIS A 145 33.82 -11.31 5.12
C HIS A 145 34.49 -12.17 6.18
N TYR A 146 35.63 -12.76 5.83
CA TYR A 146 36.33 -13.71 6.70
C TYR A 146 37.04 -13.04 7.89
N ARG A 147 36.96 -13.69 9.05
CA ARG A 147 37.71 -13.40 10.28
C ARG A 147 37.54 -11.99 10.82
N SER A 148 36.29 -11.55 10.96
CA SER A 148 36.01 -10.32 11.68
C SER A 148 36.30 -10.48 13.17
N LEU A 149 37.23 -9.68 13.69
CA LEU A 149 37.61 -9.69 15.12
C LEU A 149 36.81 -8.68 15.96
N THR A 150 36.12 -7.75 15.30
CA THR A 150 35.43 -6.62 15.94
C THR A 150 33.94 -6.55 15.59
N GLY A 151 33.45 -7.46 14.74
CA GLY A 151 32.10 -7.42 14.19
C GLY A 151 31.96 -6.47 13.00
N GLU A 152 33.08 -5.92 12.51
CA GLU A 152 33.13 -5.10 11.30
C GLU A 152 33.19 -5.98 10.05
N GLY A 153 32.46 -5.60 9.00
CA GLY A 153 32.50 -6.25 7.69
C GLY A 153 32.36 -5.22 6.58
N ASN A 154 32.97 -5.48 5.43
CA ASN A 154 32.92 -4.58 4.26
C ASN A 154 32.62 -5.40 3.00
N PHE A 155 31.54 -5.04 2.32
CA PHE A 155 30.97 -5.84 1.23
C PHE A 155 30.92 -5.09 -0.09
N ASN A 156 30.50 -3.82 -0.08
CA ASN A 156 30.19 -3.04 -1.29
C ASN A 156 29.35 -3.87 -2.29
N TRP A 157 28.34 -4.55 -1.78
CA TRP A 157 27.56 -5.52 -2.53
C TRP A 157 26.19 -4.97 -2.87
N ARG A 158 25.69 -5.24 -4.08
CA ARG A 158 24.43 -4.68 -4.58
C ARG A 158 23.39 -5.78 -4.84
N PHE A 159 22.33 -5.78 -4.04
CA PHE A 159 21.12 -6.53 -4.33
C PHE A 159 20.20 -5.77 -5.28
N VAL A 160 19.54 -6.49 -6.18
CA VAL A 160 18.62 -5.93 -7.16
C VAL A 160 17.32 -6.73 -7.17
N TYR A 161 16.19 -6.09 -6.85
CA TYR A 161 14.87 -6.73 -6.77
C TYR A 161 13.88 -6.04 -7.71
N PRO A 162 13.51 -6.66 -8.84
CA PRO A 162 12.39 -6.21 -9.66
C PRO A 162 11.05 -6.65 -9.05
N PHE A 163 10.09 -5.73 -8.97
CA PHE A 163 8.76 -6.00 -8.41
C PHE A 163 7.67 -5.09 -8.98
N GLU A 164 6.42 -5.55 -8.87
CA GLU A 164 5.24 -4.79 -9.24
C GLU A 164 4.56 -4.23 -8.00
N TYR A 165 4.18 -2.96 -8.01
CA TYR A 165 3.65 -2.26 -6.84
C TYR A 165 2.34 -1.51 -7.16
N LEU A 166 1.32 -1.77 -6.35
CA LEU A 166 0.02 -1.13 -6.44
C LEU A 166 -0.07 0.02 -5.44
N VAL A 167 0.17 1.24 -5.93
CA VAL A 167 0.25 2.48 -5.13
C VAL A 167 -1.00 2.73 -4.27
N ALA A 168 -2.17 2.33 -4.74
CA ALA A 168 -3.43 2.52 -4.04
C ALA A 168 -3.57 1.69 -2.76
N GLU A 169 -3.02 0.49 -2.77
CA GLU A 169 -3.11 -0.47 -1.67
C GLU A 169 -1.80 -0.57 -0.88
N GLU A 170 -0.75 0.13 -1.34
CA GLU A 170 0.60 0.10 -0.77
C GLU A 170 1.23 -1.31 -0.70
N LYS A 171 0.90 -2.16 -1.69
CA LYS A 171 1.27 -3.58 -1.73
C LYS A 171 2.04 -3.96 -2.99
N ILE A 172 2.90 -4.97 -2.85
CA ILE A 172 3.54 -5.66 -3.97
C ILE A 172 2.55 -6.67 -4.54
N VAL A 173 2.46 -6.73 -5.87
CA VAL A 173 1.67 -7.72 -6.60
C VAL A 173 2.61 -8.82 -7.09
N ILE A 174 2.25 -10.06 -6.83
CA ILE A 174 2.95 -11.25 -7.30
C ILE A 174 1.96 -12.05 -8.13
N SER A 175 2.20 -12.11 -9.44
CA SER A 175 1.52 -13.04 -10.34
C SER A 175 2.25 -14.39 -10.32
N ARG A 176 1.62 -15.44 -9.80
CA ARG A 176 2.14 -16.82 -9.91
C ARG A 176 1.39 -17.56 -11.02
N LYS A 177 2.17 -18.18 -11.91
CA LYS A 177 1.67 -19.24 -12.80
C LYS A 177 1.95 -20.57 -12.12
N GLU A 178 0.91 -21.29 -11.71
CA GLU A 178 1.08 -22.57 -10.98
C GLU A 178 1.73 -23.66 -11.86
N SER A 179 1.68 -23.52 -13.19
CA SER A 179 2.35 -24.41 -14.16
C SER A 179 2.41 -23.74 -15.55
N LEU A 180 3.37 -24.15 -16.39
CA LEU A 180 3.45 -23.76 -17.82
C LEU A 180 2.23 -24.18 -18.65
N PHE A 181 1.31 -24.96 -18.07
CA PHE A 181 0.07 -25.45 -18.67
C PHE A 181 -1.20 -25.06 -17.90
N SER A 182 -1.09 -24.32 -16.79
CA SER A 182 -2.25 -23.79 -16.06
C SER A 182 -2.60 -22.40 -16.60
N TRP A 183 -3.88 -22.19 -16.94
CA TRP A 183 -4.39 -20.88 -17.38
C TRP A 183 -4.70 -19.93 -16.22
N ASP A 184 -4.78 -20.46 -14.99
CA ASP A 184 -5.09 -19.67 -13.80
C ASP A 184 -3.82 -18.99 -13.28
N GLU A 185 -3.63 -17.73 -13.65
CA GLU A 185 -2.69 -16.82 -12.99
C GLU A 185 -3.28 -16.44 -11.63
N SER A 186 -2.66 -16.88 -10.54
CA SER A 186 -3.04 -16.43 -9.20
C SER A 186 -2.29 -15.16 -8.85
N GLU A 187 -3.03 -14.05 -8.76
CA GLU A 187 -2.49 -12.79 -8.25
C GLU A 187 -2.57 -12.77 -6.72
N SER A 188 -1.41 -12.65 -6.08
CA SER A 188 -1.30 -12.45 -4.64
C SER A 188 -0.73 -11.08 -4.33
N LYS A 189 -1.19 -10.48 -3.22
CA LYS A 189 -0.74 -9.17 -2.77
C LYS A 189 -0.08 -9.27 -1.42
N ILE A 190 1.16 -8.81 -1.32
CA ILE A 190 1.95 -8.86 -0.08
C ILE A 190 2.37 -7.44 0.34
N PRO A 191 2.62 -7.18 1.63
CA PRO A 191 3.19 -5.91 2.06
C PRO A 191 4.61 -5.73 1.50
N ALA A 192 4.99 -4.49 1.19
CA ALA A 192 6.32 -4.16 0.66
C ALA A 192 7.36 -4.13 1.78
N ARG A 193 7.90 -5.28 2.18
CA ARG A 193 8.85 -5.42 3.29
C ARG A 193 10.20 -5.95 2.82
N LEU A 194 11.24 -5.16 3.01
CA LEU A 194 12.62 -5.59 2.83
C LEU A 194 13.08 -6.31 4.10
N GLU A 195 13.47 -7.56 3.96
CA GLU A 195 14.09 -8.34 5.03
C GLU A 195 15.60 -8.35 4.80
N LEU A 196 16.37 -8.06 5.86
CA LEU A 196 17.82 -8.21 5.89
C LEU A 196 18.20 -9.07 7.09
N GLN A 197 19.15 -9.97 6.91
CA GLN A 197 19.68 -10.83 7.96
C GLN A 197 21.20 -10.89 7.90
N VAL A 198 21.82 -11.00 9.07
CA VAL A 198 23.26 -11.22 9.22
C VAL A 198 23.51 -12.61 9.79
N TRP A 199 24.52 -13.27 9.24
CA TRP A 199 24.84 -14.67 9.49
C TRP A 199 26.36 -14.83 9.67
N ASP A 200 26.74 -15.85 10.43
CA ASP A 200 28.11 -16.36 10.53
C ASP A 200 28.27 -17.57 9.61
N ALA A 201 29.30 -17.59 8.78
CA ALA A 201 29.56 -18.66 7.82
C ALA A 201 30.47 -19.73 8.43
N ASP A 202 29.91 -20.89 8.68
CA ASP A 202 30.64 -22.01 9.27
C ASP A 202 31.30 -22.90 8.22
N HIS A 203 32.55 -23.30 8.46
CA HIS A 203 33.25 -24.21 7.54
C HIS A 203 32.82 -25.69 7.68
N PHE A 204 32.37 -26.11 8.86
CA PHE A 204 32.11 -27.52 9.18
C PHE A 204 30.71 -27.80 9.76
N SER A 205 29.92 -26.77 10.01
CA SER A 205 28.56 -26.81 10.56
C SER A 205 27.58 -26.01 9.70
N ALA A 206 26.33 -25.90 10.14
CA ALA A 206 25.35 -25.03 9.51
C ALA A 206 25.59 -23.60 9.99
N ASP A 207 25.56 -22.65 9.06
CA ASP A 207 25.70 -21.22 9.34
C ASP A 207 24.78 -20.73 10.48
N ASP A 208 25.33 -19.89 11.36
CA ASP A 208 24.62 -19.36 12.51
C ASP A 208 23.90 -18.06 12.18
N PHE A 209 22.63 -17.98 12.61
CA PHE A 209 21.83 -16.77 12.48
C PHE A 209 22.16 -15.79 13.61
N LEU A 210 22.65 -14.59 13.24
CA LEU A 210 23.08 -13.59 14.23
C LEU A 210 22.01 -12.51 14.46
N GLY A 211 21.23 -12.15 13.45
CA GLY A 211 20.22 -11.10 13.60
C GLY A 211 19.47 -10.74 12.33
N ALA A 212 18.35 -10.05 12.50
CA ALA A 212 17.51 -9.61 11.40
C ALA A 212 16.97 -8.18 11.59
N ILE A 213 16.59 -7.55 10.48
CA ILE A 213 15.77 -6.35 10.47
C ILE A 213 14.79 -6.41 9.30
N THR A 214 13.54 -6.04 9.59
CA THR A 214 12.48 -5.88 8.60
C THR A 214 12.18 -4.39 8.39
N LEU A 215 12.27 -3.91 7.16
CA LEU A 215 11.96 -2.53 6.78
C LEU A 215 10.72 -2.49 5.87
N ASP A 216 9.60 -1.97 6.38
CA ASP A 216 8.42 -1.69 5.55
C ASP A 216 8.72 -0.48 4.65
N LEU A 217 8.80 -0.71 3.34
CA LEU A 217 9.17 0.29 2.34
C LEU A 217 8.23 1.50 2.31
N ASN A 218 6.97 1.34 2.75
CA ASN A 218 6.03 2.43 2.88
C ASN A 218 6.31 3.30 4.12
N ARG A 219 6.92 2.73 5.16
CA ARG A 219 7.17 3.40 6.43
C ARG A 219 8.22 2.67 7.28
N PHE A 220 9.47 3.09 7.17
CA PHE A 220 10.58 2.56 7.97
C PHE A 220 11.38 3.67 8.65
N PRO A 221 12.06 3.41 9.78
CA PRO A 221 12.83 4.43 10.47
C PRO A 221 13.98 4.93 9.61
N ARG A 222 14.23 6.24 9.65
CA ARG A 222 15.37 6.84 8.97
C ARG A 222 16.67 6.27 9.54
N GLY A 223 17.55 5.76 8.67
CA GLY A 223 18.85 5.24 9.08
C GLY A 223 19.71 6.29 9.79
N ALA A 224 20.49 5.84 10.78
CA ALA A 224 21.40 6.70 11.52
C ALA A 224 22.56 7.16 10.63
N LYS A 225 23.13 8.33 10.93
CA LYS A 225 24.24 8.90 10.14
C LYS A 225 25.58 8.20 10.38
N SER A 226 25.70 7.48 11.49
CA SER A 226 26.89 6.70 11.86
C SER A 226 26.47 5.51 12.71
N SER A 227 27.30 4.46 12.74
CA SER A 227 27.08 3.28 13.58
C SER A 227 26.89 3.63 15.07
N LYS A 228 27.65 4.59 15.59
CA LYS A 228 27.55 5.03 17.00
C LYS A 228 26.17 5.57 17.39
N LEU A 229 25.43 6.12 16.43
CA LEU A 229 24.07 6.64 16.65
C LEU A 229 22.99 5.60 16.35
N CYS A 230 23.38 4.45 15.79
CA CYS A 230 22.49 3.37 15.44
C CYS A 230 22.15 2.56 16.70
N THR A 231 20.90 2.66 17.16
CA THR A 231 20.43 2.02 18.39
C THR A 231 19.04 1.42 18.18
N LEU A 232 18.65 0.45 19.02
CA LEU A 232 17.29 -0.11 19.00
C LEU A 232 16.20 0.92 19.26
N GLY A 233 16.53 2.06 19.88
CA GLY A 233 15.58 3.17 20.07
C GLY A 233 15.02 3.73 18.76
N MET A 234 15.69 3.49 17.64
CA MET A 234 15.21 3.85 16.31
C MET A 234 14.06 2.98 15.81
N LEU A 235 13.82 1.82 16.41
CA LEU A 235 12.75 0.90 16.00
C LEU A 235 11.43 1.16 16.76
N LYS A 236 11.39 2.20 17.60
CA LYS A 236 10.18 2.57 18.34
C LYS A 236 9.05 3.01 17.42
N THR A 237 7.85 2.53 17.72
CA THR A 237 6.62 2.84 16.98
C THR A 237 5.76 3.92 17.65
N ASP A 238 6.26 4.56 18.71
CA ASP A 238 5.58 5.61 19.49
C ASP A 238 5.44 6.97 18.78
N GLY A 239 5.94 7.08 17.54
CA GLY A 239 5.90 8.30 16.74
C GLY A 239 7.03 9.29 17.02
N THR A 240 7.96 8.96 17.92
CA THR A 240 9.13 9.81 18.22
C THR A 240 10.22 9.72 17.16
N VAL A 241 10.25 8.62 16.41
CA VAL A 241 11.28 8.35 15.38
C VAL A 241 10.80 8.86 14.02
N PRO A 242 11.64 9.62 13.28
CA PRO A 242 11.32 10.04 11.92
C PRO A 242 11.27 8.82 10.98
N MET A 243 10.13 8.66 10.30
CA MET A 243 9.90 7.58 9.34
C MET A 243 10.09 8.08 7.90
N VAL A 244 10.49 7.16 7.03
CA VAL A 244 10.73 7.36 5.60
C VAL A 244 9.80 6.44 4.81
N ASN A 245 9.31 6.95 3.68
CA ASN A 245 8.61 6.16 2.67
C ASN A 245 9.47 6.19 1.39
N ILE A 246 9.95 5.03 0.93
CA ILE A 246 10.88 4.97 -0.21
C ILE A 246 10.21 5.40 -1.53
N PHE A 247 8.89 5.21 -1.66
CA PHE A 247 8.13 5.63 -2.82
C PHE A 247 7.96 7.16 -2.91
N LYS A 248 8.18 7.89 -1.80
CA LYS A 248 8.24 9.37 -1.77
C LYS A 248 9.68 9.88 -1.82
N GLN A 249 10.58 9.22 -1.11
CA GLN A 249 12.00 9.53 -1.10
C GLN A 249 12.77 8.37 -1.73
N LYS A 250 13.01 8.45 -3.05
CA LYS A 250 13.57 7.36 -3.86
C LYS A 250 14.91 6.80 -3.37
N ARG A 251 15.71 7.58 -2.63
CA ARG A 251 17.04 7.17 -2.16
C ARG A 251 17.26 7.52 -0.69
N VAL A 252 17.76 6.56 0.08
CA VAL A 252 18.18 6.74 1.47
C VAL A 252 19.43 5.92 1.76
N LYS A 253 20.35 6.51 2.51
CA LYS A 253 21.54 5.84 3.03
C LYS A 253 21.61 6.05 4.53
N GLY A 254 21.98 5.02 5.27
CA GLY A 254 22.19 5.12 6.71
C GLY A 254 22.50 3.78 7.36
N TRP A 255 22.52 3.81 8.69
CA TRP A 255 22.75 2.65 9.54
C TRP A 255 21.45 2.16 10.16
N TRP A 256 21.23 0.85 10.18
CA TRP A 256 20.11 0.20 10.85
C TRP A 256 20.57 -0.93 11.76
N PRO A 257 19.89 -1.14 12.91
CA PRO A 257 20.28 -2.17 13.87
C PRO A 257 19.69 -3.53 13.50
N PHE A 258 20.52 -4.57 13.48
CA PHE A 258 20.06 -5.95 13.55
C PHE A 258 19.70 -6.31 14.98
N TYR A 259 18.64 -7.09 15.13
CA TYR A 259 18.24 -7.57 16.44
C TYR A 259 17.73 -9.01 16.41
N VAL A 260 17.74 -9.61 17.59
CA VAL A 260 17.05 -10.86 17.88
C VAL A 260 15.99 -10.58 18.94
N LYS A 261 14.84 -11.24 18.83
CA LYS A 261 13.80 -11.20 19.87
C LYS A 261 14.03 -12.35 20.84
N LYS A 262 14.18 -12.02 22.12
CA LYS A 262 14.23 -13.00 23.22
C LYS A 262 12.83 -13.53 23.53
N GLU A 263 12.75 -14.62 24.30
CA GLU A 263 11.50 -15.24 24.73
C GLU A 263 10.57 -14.28 25.51
N ASN A 264 11.14 -13.26 26.16
CA ASN A 264 10.42 -12.23 26.90
C ASN A 264 9.98 -11.02 26.04
N GLU A 265 10.04 -11.14 24.71
CA GLU A 265 9.76 -10.08 23.72
C GLU A 265 10.75 -8.90 23.72
N GLU A 266 11.80 -8.93 24.54
CA GLU A 266 12.84 -7.91 24.50
C GLU A 266 13.72 -8.07 23.25
N MET A 267 14.05 -6.95 22.63
CA MET A 267 14.97 -6.90 21.49
C MET A 267 16.40 -6.74 21.99
N GLU A 268 17.30 -7.60 21.53
CA GLU A 268 18.74 -7.49 21.75
C GLU A 268 19.44 -7.07 20.46
N LEU A 269 20.34 -6.08 20.56
CA LEU A 269 21.12 -5.59 19.43
C LEU A 269 22.23 -6.59 19.15
N THR A 270 22.27 -7.16 17.95
CA THR A 270 23.26 -8.19 17.57
C THR A 270 24.19 -7.76 16.44
N GLY A 271 23.96 -6.57 15.88
CA GLY A 271 24.80 -5.99 14.85
C GLY A 271 24.19 -4.74 14.25
N LYS A 272 24.91 -4.10 13.35
CA LYS A 272 24.45 -2.93 12.61
C LYS A 272 24.84 -3.07 11.15
N VAL A 273 24.02 -2.56 10.26
CA VAL A 273 24.29 -2.55 8.81
C VAL A 273 24.22 -1.14 8.26
N GLU A 274 25.25 -0.74 7.52
CA GLU A 274 25.22 0.41 6.64
C GLU A 274 24.66 -0.03 5.29
N ALA A 275 23.47 0.44 4.96
CA ALA A 275 22.84 0.16 3.69
C ALA A 275 22.48 1.44 2.94
N GLU A 276 22.38 1.32 1.62
CA GLU A 276 21.77 2.33 0.77
C GLU A 276 20.64 1.70 -0.01
N ILE A 277 19.43 2.24 0.15
CA ILE A 277 18.21 1.77 -0.49
C ILE A 277 17.84 2.79 -1.57
N HIS A 278 17.71 2.32 -2.81
CA HIS A 278 17.39 3.14 -3.97
C HIS A 278 16.26 2.48 -4.77
N LEU A 279 15.14 3.17 -4.89
CA LEU A 279 13.99 2.77 -5.68
C LEU A 279 14.01 3.49 -7.03
N LEU A 280 13.92 2.71 -8.11
CA LEU A 280 13.85 3.17 -9.48
C LEU A 280 12.53 2.72 -10.10
N THR A 281 11.91 3.56 -10.93
CA THR A 281 10.89 3.06 -11.85
C THR A 281 11.55 2.14 -12.89
N GLN A 282 10.78 1.28 -13.53
CA GLN A 282 11.31 0.43 -14.61
C GLN A 282 12.06 1.24 -15.68
N GLU A 283 11.50 2.38 -16.09
CA GLU A 283 12.14 3.30 -17.06
C GLU A 283 13.48 3.89 -16.58
N GLU A 284 13.67 4.05 -15.27
CA GLU A 284 14.93 4.57 -14.69
C GLU A 284 15.98 3.47 -14.49
N ALA A 285 15.56 2.20 -14.52
CA ALA A 285 16.42 1.04 -14.28
C ALA A 285 17.10 0.53 -15.58
N GLU A 286 16.45 0.74 -16.73
CA GLU A 286 16.95 0.48 -18.09
C GLU A 286 18.04 1.47 -18.52
#